data_AF-A0A7U9N2X0-F1
#
_entry.id   AF-A0A7U9N2X0-F1
#
_cell.length_a   1.000
_cell.length_b   1.000
_cell.length_c   1.000
_cell.angle_alpha   90.00
_cell.angle_beta   90.00
_cell.angle_gamma   90.00
#
_symmetry.space_group_name_H-M   'P 1'
#
loop_
_entity.id
_entity.type
_entity.pdbx_description
1 polymer ?
#
loop_
_entity_poly.entity_id
_entity_poly.type
_entity_poly.pdbx_seq_one_letter_code
_entity_poly.pdbx_strand_id
1 'polypeptide(L)'
;MEKAISQLFIKLYGNDSARILKAIQDTNTRFLTEELQLSLDGEFYSISRKARVLQRLKNRCYLKDIKEMLNFAENENIRLVFLKGIFLAADLYQKMDSRQSNDIDCLIEQKNFLKLHYFILQLGYESENISRDDIKNGTYREQIENEHSCYKKVIGRIALSIEVHCFAINAGKTFAESADFFIEQSEPRDLLELKPYLLKTECNLVFLMMHFFKHLPVYYLHNSILGQPVKINLSNLRDIALLVKKYGQVIDWETVRDLSKRLMVVSYVEAVALLVNKIFGSVFDDRFLNMLEECNEYSKLNKAEYERYGLGKFMWLFDELVISLKQLSPYDILEGKLSRIPDLRRVAVGHINDLERIGNGMVFTKEFPLRFGGTAEGAAAHLVVEIYDNGMDVCLKTDQKRCCVYKGEGDLFDKDGIEILVVKKCCIIHKMYTIFEKEMEKGYGLVETSQNDEQQTIRNVDNEFVKYEINDYLDGFTLRLRISFLALSILSEEEDEFIFNVGCLISNPITEKFTGNYKLFDNQGDFFHFRNLPGVKLG
;
A
#
# COMPACT_ATOMS: atom_id res chain seq x y z
N MET A 1 12.62 -18.09 19.76
CA MET A 1 11.87 -17.77 18.53
C MET A 1 10.37 -17.97 18.70
N GLU A 2 9.88 -19.15 19.09
CA GLU A 2 8.42 -19.43 19.14
C GLU A 2 7.63 -18.50 20.08
N LYS A 3 8.19 -18.15 21.24
CA LYS A 3 7.55 -17.25 22.21
C LYS A 3 7.86 -15.77 22.00
N ALA A 4 8.69 -15.42 21.02
CA ALA A 4 9.21 -14.06 20.88
C ALA A 4 8.10 -13.03 20.65
N ILE A 5 7.13 -13.35 19.78
CA ILE A 5 5.99 -12.47 19.49
C ILE A 5 5.06 -12.34 20.71
N SER A 6 4.76 -13.43 21.42
CA SER A 6 3.97 -13.36 22.65
C SER A 6 4.65 -12.48 23.70
N GLN A 7 5.95 -12.64 23.90
CA GLN A 7 6.73 -11.82 24.84
C GLN A 7 6.77 -10.35 24.40
N LEU A 8 6.88 -10.09 23.08
CA LEU A 8 6.82 -8.75 22.54
C LEU A 8 5.48 -8.08 22.89
N PHE A 9 4.34 -8.72 22.60
CA PHE A 9 3.04 -8.12 22.91
C PHE A 9 2.80 -7.91 24.40
N ILE A 10 3.19 -8.87 25.25
CA ILE A 10 3.09 -8.70 26.71
C ILE A 10 3.97 -7.52 27.17
N LYS A 11 5.18 -7.39 26.65
CA LYS A 11 6.08 -6.29 26.99
C LYS A 11 5.52 -4.93 26.58
N LEU A 12 4.86 -4.85 25.42
CA LEU A 12 4.35 -3.60 24.87
C LEU A 12 3.02 -3.15 25.48
N TYR A 13 2.12 -4.10 25.75
CA TYR A 13 0.74 -3.81 26.14
C TYR A 13 0.40 -4.24 27.58
N GLY A 14 1.34 -4.90 28.28
CA GLY A 14 1.15 -5.35 29.64
C GLY A 14 -0.03 -6.33 29.75
N ASN A 15 -1.03 -5.94 30.54
CA ASN A 15 -2.23 -6.73 30.80
C ASN A 15 -3.45 -6.28 29.95
N ASP A 16 -3.26 -5.40 28.97
CA ASP A 16 -4.35 -4.97 28.09
C ASP A 16 -4.66 -6.05 27.04
N SER A 17 -5.54 -6.98 27.41
CA SER A 17 -5.97 -8.08 26.55
C SER A 17 -6.54 -7.59 25.22
N ALA A 18 -7.29 -6.49 25.20
CA ALA A 18 -7.92 -5.98 23.98
C ALA A 18 -6.88 -5.50 22.98
N ARG A 19 -5.87 -4.74 23.44
CA ARG A 19 -4.76 -4.30 22.59
C ARG A 19 -3.90 -5.46 22.11
N ILE A 20 -3.64 -6.46 22.95
CA ILE A 20 -2.88 -7.66 22.54
C ILE A 20 -3.64 -8.43 21.45
N LEU A 21 -4.94 -8.68 21.62
CA LEU A 21 -5.75 -9.39 20.63
C LEU A 21 -5.84 -8.63 19.30
N LYS A 22 -5.98 -7.29 19.36
CA LYS A 22 -5.91 -6.43 18.17
C LYS A 22 -4.54 -6.53 17.48
N ALA A 23 -3.45 -6.44 18.24
CA ALA A 23 -2.10 -6.60 17.69
C ALA A 23 -1.90 -7.98 17.05
N ILE A 24 -2.43 -9.06 17.63
CA ILE A 24 -2.38 -10.40 17.02
C ILE A 24 -3.06 -10.42 15.64
N GLN A 25 -4.19 -9.72 15.49
CA GLN A 25 -4.91 -9.62 14.22
C GLN A 25 -4.15 -8.76 13.21
N ASP A 26 -3.78 -7.52 13.59
CA ASP A 26 -3.12 -6.55 12.71
C ASP A 26 -1.73 -7.00 12.25
N THR A 27 -1.12 -7.93 12.99
CA THR A 27 0.20 -8.49 12.67
C THR A 27 0.19 -9.85 11.98
N ASN A 28 -1.01 -10.43 11.77
CA ASN A 28 -1.19 -11.78 11.23
C ASN A 28 -0.43 -12.87 12.01
N THR A 29 -0.42 -12.81 13.34
CA THR A 29 0.36 -13.72 14.21
C THR A 29 -0.49 -14.72 14.98
N ARG A 30 -1.72 -14.96 14.49
CA ARG A 30 -2.73 -15.79 15.17
C ARG A 30 -2.23 -17.20 15.50
N PHE A 31 -1.59 -17.91 14.56
CA PHE A 31 -1.09 -19.27 14.84
C PHE A 31 0.18 -19.29 15.68
N LEU A 32 0.84 -18.13 15.85
CA LEU A 32 2.08 -17.97 16.59
C LEU A 32 1.85 -17.72 18.08
N THR A 33 0.65 -17.29 18.44
CA THR A 33 0.31 -16.77 19.78
C THR A 33 -0.82 -17.55 20.45
N GLU A 34 -1.12 -18.78 20.00
CA GLU A 34 -2.24 -19.58 20.53
C GLU A 34 -2.19 -19.78 22.05
N GLU A 35 -1.00 -20.03 22.62
CA GLU A 35 -0.84 -20.17 24.09
C GLU A 35 -1.21 -18.88 24.83
N LEU A 36 -0.82 -17.72 24.27
CA LEU A 36 -1.16 -16.41 24.83
C LEU A 36 -2.65 -16.12 24.69
N GLN A 37 -3.26 -16.46 23.56
CA GLN A 37 -4.70 -16.27 23.35
C GLN A 37 -5.52 -17.06 24.36
N LEU A 38 -5.13 -18.30 24.67
CA LEU A 38 -5.82 -19.14 25.65
C LEU A 38 -5.93 -18.46 27.02
N SER A 39 -4.91 -17.71 27.44
CA SER A 39 -4.94 -16.98 28.71
C SER A 39 -5.68 -15.65 28.65
N LEU A 40 -5.92 -15.09 27.46
CA LEU A 40 -6.53 -13.77 27.28
C LEU A 40 -8.03 -13.85 26.96
N ASP A 41 -8.42 -14.74 26.04
CA ASP A 41 -9.79 -14.89 25.57
C ASP A 41 -10.05 -16.27 24.96
N GLY A 42 -10.95 -17.04 25.59
CA GLY A 42 -11.25 -18.42 25.19
C GLY A 42 -11.99 -18.53 23.84
N GLU A 43 -12.78 -17.53 23.47
CA GLU A 43 -13.50 -17.51 22.19
C GLU A 43 -12.55 -17.24 21.03
N PHE A 44 -11.68 -16.23 21.16
CA PHE A 44 -10.63 -15.90 20.21
C PHE A 44 -9.72 -17.10 19.99
N TYR A 45 -9.28 -17.76 21.07
CA TYR A 45 -8.49 -18.99 20.99
C TYR A 45 -9.24 -20.11 20.22
N SER A 46 -10.52 -20.33 20.52
CA SER A 46 -11.35 -21.32 19.82
C SER A 46 -11.47 -21.04 18.31
N ILE A 47 -11.61 -19.77 17.92
CA ILE A 47 -11.61 -19.34 16.51
C ILE A 47 -10.26 -19.65 15.86
N SER A 48 -9.14 -19.38 16.53
CA SER A 48 -7.79 -19.70 16.03
C SER A 48 -7.59 -21.20 15.80
N ARG A 49 -8.07 -22.04 16.72
CA ARG A 49 -8.03 -23.50 16.58
C ARG A 49 -8.84 -23.98 15.38
N LYS A 50 -10.04 -23.43 15.17
CA LYS A 50 -10.86 -23.74 13.97
C LYS A 50 -10.16 -23.30 12.69
N ALA A 51 -9.54 -22.11 12.67
CA ALA A 51 -8.77 -21.63 11.53
C ALA A 51 -7.57 -22.53 11.20
N ARG A 52 -6.88 -23.09 12.20
CA ARG A 52 -5.79 -24.06 11.99
C ARG A 52 -6.29 -25.36 11.36
N VAL A 53 -7.44 -25.88 11.81
CA VAL A 53 -8.07 -27.05 11.19
C VAL A 53 -8.42 -26.75 9.72
N LEU A 54 -8.97 -25.56 9.45
CA LEU A 54 -9.25 -25.11 8.08
C LEU A 54 -7.96 -25.01 7.24
N GLN A 55 -6.86 -24.50 7.78
CA GLN A 55 -5.56 -24.46 7.10
C GLN A 55 -5.09 -25.86 6.71
N ARG A 56 -5.25 -26.85 7.59
CA ARG A 56 -4.92 -28.25 7.28
C ARG A 56 -5.75 -28.80 6.13
N LEU A 57 -7.05 -28.49 6.09
CA LEU A 57 -7.93 -28.90 5.01
C LEU A 57 -7.56 -28.20 3.69
N LYS A 58 -7.30 -26.88 3.73
CA LYS A 58 -6.78 -26.12 2.58
C LYS A 58 -5.51 -26.75 2.01
N ASN A 59 -4.53 -27.07 2.87
CA ASN A 59 -3.28 -27.69 2.45
C ASN A 59 -3.51 -29.01 1.70
N ARG A 60 -4.46 -29.85 2.14
CA ARG A 60 -4.82 -31.09 1.43
C ARG A 60 -5.42 -30.83 0.06
N CYS A 61 -6.32 -29.85 -0.04
CA CYS A 61 -6.90 -29.46 -1.33
C CYS A 61 -5.82 -28.91 -2.27
N TYR A 62 -4.92 -28.06 -1.78
CA TYR A 62 -3.80 -27.55 -2.56
C TYR A 62 -2.88 -28.65 -3.06
N LEU A 63 -2.51 -29.63 -2.23
CA LEU A 63 -1.64 -30.73 -2.68
C LEU A 63 -2.21 -31.50 -3.87
N LYS A 64 -3.54 -31.67 -3.91
CA LYS A 64 -4.19 -32.32 -5.05
C LYS A 64 -4.02 -31.49 -6.32
N ASP A 65 -4.36 -30.21 -6.28
CA ASP A 65 -4.29 -29.34 -7.46
C ASP A 65 -2.82 -29.09 -7.89
N ILE A 66 -1.89 -28.94 -6.93
CA ILE A 66 -0.45 -28.80 -7.17
C ILE A 66 0.12 -30.02 -7.88
N LYS A 67 -0.32 -31.23 -7.52
CA LYS A 67 0.13 -32.45 -8.21
C LYS A 67 -0.25 -32.43 -9.69
N GLU A 68 -1.46 -32.00 -10.01
CA GLU A 68 -1.92 -31.84 -11.40
C GLU A 68 -1.12 -30.75 -12.13
N MET A 69 -0.85 -29.62 -11.46
CA MET A 69 -0.02 -28.54 -12.01
C MET A 69 1.42 -28.97 -12.29
N LEU A 70 2.04 -29.77 -11.41
CA LEU A 70 3.38 -30.30 -11.61
C LEU A 70 3.42 -31.26 -12.81
N ASN A 71 2.45 -32.17 -12.93
CA ASN A 71 2.35 -33.08 -14.08
C ASN A 71 2.18 -32.31 -15.40
N PHE A 72 1.32 -31.29 -15.40
CA PHE A 72 1.15 -30.41 -16.56
C PHE A 72 2.44 -29.68 -16.93
N ALA A 73 3.10 -29.09 -15.94
CA ALA A 73 4.34 -28.35 -16.14
C ALA A 73 5.45 -29.25 -16.70
N GLU A 74 5.57 -30.49 -16.20
CA GLU A 74 6.51 -31.48 -16.73
C GLU A 74 6.21 -31.81 -18.21
N ASN A 75 4.95 -32.10 -18.54
CA ASN A 75 4.53 -32.43 -19.91
C ASN A 75 4.75 -31.27 -20.90
N GLU A 76 4.57 -30.04 -20.45
CA GLU A 76 4.75 -28.82 -21.26
C GLU A 76 6.18 -28.26 -21.22
N ASN A 77 7.10 -28.93 -20.51
CA ASN A 77 8.47 -28.47 -20.26
C ASN A 77 8.52 -27.04 -19.67
N ILE A 78 7.62 -26.75 -18.73
CA ILE A 78 7.52 -25.49 -17.99
C ILE A 78 8.20 -25.66 -16.64
N ARG A 79 9.17 -24.80 -16.33
CA ARG A 79 9.75 -24.74 -14.98
C ARG A 79 8.81 -23.94 -14.06
N LEU A 80 7.91 -24.65 -13.40
CA LEU A 80 6.95 -24.10 -12.43
C LEU A 80 7.60 -24.00 -11.03
N VAL A 81 8.03 -22.80 -10.65
CA VAL A 81 8.71 -22.55 -9.37
C VAL A 81 7.68 -22.16 -8.31
N PHE A 82 7.67 -22.83 -7.16
CA PHE A 82 6.82 -22.43 -6.03
C PHE A 82 7.59 -21.55 -5.06
N LEU A 83 7.02 -20.39 -4.73
CA LEU A 83 7.73 -19.34 -3.99
C LEU A 83 7.49 -19.40 -2.48
N LYS A 84 6.26 -19.71 -2.04
CA LYS A 84 5.87 -19.73 -0.62
C LYS A 84 4.83 -20.82 -0.35
N GLY A 85 4.04 -20.66 0.71
CA GLY A 85 2.86 -21.49 0.94
C GLY A 85 3.23 -22.84 1.54
N ILE A 86 2.66 -23.90 0.96
CA ILE A 86 2.75 -25.25 1.53
C ILE A 86 4.17 -25.82 1.54
N PHE A 87 4.96 -25.56 0.51
CA PHE A 87 6.32 -26.07 0.43
C PHE A 87 7.25 -25.35 1.41
N LEU A 88 7.11 -24.03 1.57
CA LEU A 88 7.81 -23.30 2.61
C LEU A 88 7.41 -23.77 4.02
N ALA A 89 6.12 -24.07 4.23
CA ALA A 89 5.63 -24.63 5.48
C ALA A 89 6.23 -26.03 5.76
N ALA A 90 6.27 -26.91 4.76
CA ALA A 90 6.84 -28.24 4.86
C ALA A 90 8.34 -28.22 5.13
N ASP A 91 9.03 -27.23 4.56
CA ASP A 91 10.47 -27.08 4.72
C ASP A 91 10.83 -26.50 6.10
N LEU A 92 10.18 -25.42 6.53
CA LEU A 92 10.63 -24.64 7.70
C LEU A 92 9.90 -24.97 9.01
N TYR A 93 8.68 -25.51 8.95
CA TYR A 93 7.85 -25.69 10.15
C TYR A 93 7.79 -27.15 10.58
N GLN A 94 7.83 -27.38 11.90
CA GLN A 94 7.61 -28.72 12.46
C GLN A 94 6.24 -29.30 12.08
N LYS A 95 5.22 -28.44 11.94
CA LYS A 95 3.88 -28.79 11.48
C LYS A 95 3.45 -27.79 10.43
N MET A 96 3.20 -28.25 9.21
CA MET A 96 2.83 -27.40 8.06
C MET A 96 1.63 -26.49 8.34
N ASP A 97 0.64 -26.99 9.08
CA ASP A 97 -0.58 -26.23 9.43
C ASP A 97 -0.35 -25.15 10.49
N SER A 98 0.89 -24.99 10.99
CA SER A 98 1.28 -23.88 11.86
C SER A 98 1.67 -22.62 11.08
N ARG A 99 1.83 -22.72 9.75
CA ARG A 99 1.99 -21.57 8.86
C ARG A 99 0.63 -21.24 8.23
N GLN A 100 0.11 -20.05 8.52
CA GLN A 100 -1.08 -19.57 7.83
C GLN A 100 -0.73 -19.22 6.38
N SER A 101 -1.45 -19.80 5.43
CA SER A 101 -1.24 -19.59 3.98
C SER A 101 -2.61 -19.47 3.31
N ASN A 102 -2.85 -18.37 2.61
CA ASN A 102 -4.14 -18.11 1.95
C ASN A 102 -4.15 -18.46 0.46
N ASP A 103 -2.96 -18.60 -0.11
CA ASP A 103 -2.65 -18.65 -1.53
C ASP A 103 -1.51 -19.64 -1.79
N ILE A 104 -1.29 -19.95 -3.07
CA ILE A 104 -0.09 -20.60 -3.58
C ILE A 104 0.49 -19.71 -4.66
N ASP A 105 1.67 -19.17 -4.41
CA ASP A 105 2.41 -18.34 -5.35
C ASP A 105 3.35 -19.20 -6.17
N CYS A 106 3.22 -19.11 -7.49
CA CYS A 106 4.13 -19.74 -8.43
C CYS A 106 4.71 -18.73 -9.41
N LEU A 107 5.97 -18.95 -9.79
CA LEU A 107 6.71 -18.15 -10.76
C LEU A 107 6.96 -18.98 -12.02
N ILE A 108 6.68 -18.37 -13.18
CA ILE A 108 6.91 -18.95 -14.50
C ILE A 108 7.47 -17.91 -15.47
N GLU A 109 8.08 -18.37 -16.55
CA GLU A 109 8.44 -17.49 -17.66
C GLU A 109 7.17 -16.94 -18.32
N GLN A 110 7.17 -15.64 -18.67
CA GLN A 110 6.03 -14.97 -19.30
C GLN A 110 5.50 -15.70 -20.55
N LYS A 111 6.41 -16.26 -21.36
CA LYS A 111 6.06 -16.99 -22.58
C LYS A 111 5.15 -18.21 -22.32
N ASN A 112 5.18 -18.75 -21.11
CA ASN A 112 4.40 -19.91 -20.70
C ASN A 112 3.07 -19.52 -20.02
N PHE A 113 2.81 -18.23 -19.81
CA PHE A 113 1.68 -17.73 -19.04
C PHE A 113 0.33 -18.27 -19.52
N LEU A 114 0.01 -18.11 -20.81
CA LEU A 114 -1.29 -18.53 -21.34
C LEU A 114 -1.52 -20.05 -21.21
N LYS A 115 -0.46 -20.86 -21.34
CA LYS A 115 -0.56 -22.31 -21.18
C LYS A 115 -1.02 -22.67 -19.76
N LEU A 116 -0.34 -22.09 -18.76
CA LEU A 116 -0.68 -22.32 -17.36
C LEU A 116 -2.05 -21.71 -17.00
N HIS A 117 -2.37 -20.52 -17.51
CA HIS A 117 -3.67 -19.87 -17.31
C HIS A 117 -4.82 -20.80 -17.72
N TYR A 118 -4.80 -21.32 -18.95
CA TYR A 118 -5.86 -22.21 -19.42
C TYR A 118 -5.92 -23.52 -18.64
N PHE A 119 -4.78 -24.07 -18.22
CA PHE A 119 -4.75 -25.26 -17.38
C PHE A 119 -5.37 -25.02 -16.00
N ILE A 120 -5.07 -23.89 -15.35
CA ILE A 120 -5.67 -23.53 -14.05
C ILE A 120 -7.20 -23.38 -14.18
N LEU A 121 -7.70 -22.80 -15.27
CA LEU A 121 -9.14 -22.76 -15.54
C LEU A 121 -9.74 -24.16 -15.69
N GLN A 122 -9.03 -25.10 -16.34
CA GLN A 122 -9.47 -26.50 -16.44
C GLN A 122 -9.52 -27.23 -15.10
N LEU A 123 -8.69 -26.83 -14.13
CA LEU A 123 -8.77 -27.31 -12.75
C LEU A 123 -10.01 -26.78 -11.99
N GLY A 124 -10.81 -25.92 -12.62
CA GLY A 124 -12.04 -25.36 -12.06
C GLY A 124 -11.82 -24.09 -11.24
N TYR A 125 -10.72 -23.36 -11.49
CA TYR A 125 -10.54 -22.02 -10.95
C TYR A 125 -11.13 -20.97 -11.90
N GLU A 126 -11.49 -19.83 -11.33
CA GLU A 126 -11.90 -18.62 -12.05
C GLU A 126 -10.79 -17.57 -11.93
N SER A 127 -10.46 -16.88 -13.03
CA SER A 127 -9.51 -15.77 -13.01
C SER A 127 -10.20 -14.49 -12.55
N GLU A 128 -9.58 -13.77 -11.62
CA GLU A 128 -10.16 -12.53 -11.08
C GLU A 128 -9.79 -11.29 -11.88
N ASN A 129 -8.61 -11.28 -12.50
CA ASN A 129 -8.02 -10.08 -13.10
C ASN A 129 -7.66 -10.20 -14.58
N ILE A 130 -7.85 -11.36 -15.20
CA ILE A 130 -7.61 -11.54 -16.63
C ILE A 130 -8.87 -12.05 -17.31
N SER A 131 -9.45 -11.19 -18.15
CA SER A 131 -10.63 -11.52 -18.95
C SER A 131 -10.24 -12.15 -20.30
N ARG A 132 -11.25 -12.70 -20.99
CA ARG A 132 -11.07 -13.19 -22.37
C ARG A 132 -10.72 -12.05 -23.33
N ASP A 133 -11.25 -10.85 -23.08
CA ASP A 133 -10.96 -9.68 -23.90
C ASP A 133 -9.52 -9.21 -23.70
N ASP A 134 -8.98 -9.32 -22.49
CA ASP A 134 -7.57 -9.00 -22.23
C ASP A 134 -6.63 -9.90 -23.02
N ILE A 135 -6.95 -11.20 -23.08
CA ILE A 135 -6.20 -12.18 -23.87
C ILE A 135 -6.30 -11.86 -25.37
N LYS A 136 -7.51 -11.59 -25.86
CA LYS A 136 -7.78 -11.30 -27.27
C LYS A 136 -7.09 -10.02 -27.74
N ASN A 137 -7.07 -8.99 -26.90
CA ASN A 137 -6.48 -7.68 -27.22
C ASN A 137 -4.99 -7.61 -26.87
N GLY A 138 -4.45 -8.60 -26.16
CA GLY A 138 -3.05 -8.66 -25.74
C GLY A 138 -2.69 -7.81 -24.54
N THR A 139 -3.67 -7.15 -23.90
CA THR A 139 -3.47 -6.27 -22.72
C THR A 139 -3.05 -7.04 -21.48
N TYR A 140 -3.29 -8.36 -21.42
CA TYR A 140 -2.81 -9.22 -20.32
C TYR A 140 -1.29 -9.14 -20.09
N ARG A 141 -0.49 -8.81 -21.11
CA ARG A 141 0.97 -8.73 -21.00
C ARG A 141 1.42 -7.64 -20.05
N GLU A 142 0.80 -6.47 -20.16
CA GLU A 142 1.06 -5.34 -19.25
C GLU A 142 0.59 -5.68 -17.83
N GLN A 143 -0.55 -6.37 -17.70
CA GLN A 143 -1.06 -6.79 -16.39
C GLN A 143 -0.10 -7.76 -15.67
N ILE A 144 0.44 -8.77 -16.36
CA ILE A 144 1.39 -9.72 -15.75
C ILE A 144 2.80 -9.14 -15.50
N GLU A 145 3.12 -7.99 -16.10
CA GLU A 145 4.34 -7.22 -15.81
C GLU A 145 4.21 -6.38 -14.55
N ASN A 146 3.02 -5.80 -14.35
CA ASN A 146 2.75 -4.91 -13.23
C ASN A 146 2.26 -5.68 -11.99
N GLU A 147 1.59 -6.82 -12.19
CA GLU A 147 0.87 -7.55 -11.15
C GLU A 147 0.95 -9.08 -11.33
N HIS A 148 0.39 -9.81 -10.38
CA HIS A 148 0.24 -11.27 -10.47
C HIS A 148 -1.18 -11.61 -10.89
N SER A 149 -1.37 -12.75 -11.55
CA SER A 149 -2.71 -13.22 -11.92
C SER A 149 -3.32 -14.02 -10.77
N CYS A 150 -4.51 -13.62 -10.33
CA CYS A 150 -5.23 -14.25 -9.23
C CYS A 150 -6.28 -15.22 -9.76
N TYR A 151 -6.29 -16.42 -9.18
CA TYR A 151 -7.26 -17.45 -9.50
C TYR A 151 -7.93 -17.93 -8.22
N LYS A 152 -9.26 -18.09 -8.23
CA LYS A 152 -10.03 -18.58 -7.07
C LYS A 152 -10.86 -19.80 -7.40
N LYS A 153 -10.98 -20.70 -6.44
CA LYS A 153 -11.82 -21.91 -6.49
C LYS A 153 -12.43 -22.17 -5.13
N VAL A 154 -13.70 -22.53 -5.10
CA VAL A 154 -14.40 -22.85 -3.85
C VAL A 154 -14.80 -24.33 -3.85
N ILE A 155 -14.37 -25.06 -2.82
CA ILE A 155 -14.73 -26.47 -2.59
C ILE A 155 -15.49 -26.55 -1.26
N GLY A 156 -16.82 -26.59 -1.33
CA GLY A 156 -17.69 -26.52 -0.15
C GLY A 156 -17.49 -25.19 0.59
N ARG A 157 -16.92 -25.24 1.81
CA ARG A 157 -16.59 -24.04 2.62
C ARG A 157 -15.12 -23.60 2.51
N ILE A 158 -14.34 -24.24 1.64
CA ILE A 158 -12.91 -23.99 1.49
C ILE A 158 -12.68 -23.14 0.25
N ALA A 159 -12.21 -21.91 0.45
CA ALA A 159 -11.70 -21.07 -0.62
C ALA A 159 -10.20 -21.34 -0.84
N LEU A 160 -9.84 -21.63 -2.09
CA LEU A 160 -8.48 -21.79 -2.57
C LEU A 160 -8.16 -20.62 -3.51
N SER A 161 -6.92 -20.16 -3.42
CA SER A 161 -6.35 -19.16 -4.32
C SER A 161 -4.99 -19.59 -4.83
N ILE A 162 -4.72 -19.33 -6.11
CA ILE A 162 -3.43 -19.48 -6.77
C ILE A 162 -3.05 -18.11 -7.34
N GLU A 163 -1.81 -17.70 -7.10
CA GLU A 163 -1.22 -16.48 -7.65
C GLU A 163 -0.11 -16.87 -8.64
N VAL A 164 -0.28 -16.52 -9.91
CA VAL A 164 0.72 -16.78 -10.95
C VAL A 164 1.51 -15.50 -11.20
N HIS A 165 2.81 -15.60 -10.96
CA HIS A 165 3.79 -14.54 -11.12
C HIS A 165 4.60 -14.75 -12.39
N CYS A 166 4.86 -13.65 -13.09
CA CYS A 166 5.85 -13.59 -14.17
C CYS A 166 7.06 -12.72 -13.83
N PHE A 167 7.13 -12.26 -12.57
CA PHE A 167 8.20 -11.52 -11.91
C PHE A 167 8.16 -11.93 -10.43
N ALA A 168 9.32 -12.19 -9.83
CA ALA A 168 9.42 -12.60 -8.44
C ALA A 168 8.92 -11.50 -7.49
N ILE A 169 9.08 -10.23 -7.83
CA ILE A 169 8.68 -9.09 -7.02
C ILE A 169 7.86 -8.12 -7.86
N ASN A 170 6.53 -8.14 -7.67
CA ASN A 170 5.63 -7.22 -8.35
C ASN A 170 5.55 -5.84 -7.65
N ALA A 171 5.48 -4.73 -8.38
CA ALA A 171 5.56 -4.64 -9.85
C ALA A 171 6.99 -4.85 -10.36
N GLY A 172 7.17 -5.71 -11.39
CA GLY A 172 8.49 -6.19 -11.83
C GLY A 172 9.48 -5.10 -12.23
N LYS A 173 8.98 -3.95 -12.71
CA LYS A 173 9.79 -2.79 -13.10
C LYS A 173 10.31 -1.94 -11.92
N THR A 174 9.86 -2.24 -10.70
CA THR A 174 10.21 -1.48 -9.49
C THR A 174 11.62 -1.72 -9.03
N PHE A 175 12.09 -2.94 -9.27
CA PHE A 175 13.44 -3.39 -8.93
C PHE A 175 14.14 -3.81 -10.21
N ALA A 176 15.47 -3.93 -10.16
CA ALA A 176 16.25 -4.49 -11.27
C ALA A 176 16.10 -6.02 -11.33
N GLU A 177 14.86 -6.50 -11.31
CA GLU A 177 14.48 -7.90 -11.19
C GLU A 177 14.25 -8.55 -12.56
N SER A 178 14.53 -9.84 -12.62
CA SER A 178 14.30 -10.69 -13.78
C SER A 178 13.76 -12.02 -13.29
N ALA A 179 12.54 -12.38 -13.71
CA ALA A 179 11.95 -13.67 -13.40
C ALA A 179 12.85 -14.82 -13.86
N ASP A 180 13.45 -14.69 -15.04
CA ASP A 180 14.35 -15.69 -15.61
C ASP A 180 15.51 -15.98 -14.66
N PHE A 181 16.11 -14.95 -14.04
CA PHE A 181 17.17 -15.16 -13.05
C PHE A 181 16.68 -16.01 -11.86
N PHE A 182 15.52 -15.70 -11.28
CA PHE A 182 14.98 -16.48 -10.16
C PHE A 182 14.61 -17.92 -10.57
N ILE A 183 14.08 -18.09 -11.78
CA ILE A 183 13.75 -19.40 -12.35
C ILE A 183 15.03 -20.22 -12.61
N GLU A 184 16.10 -19.60 -13.08
CA GLU A 184 17.43 -20.21 -13.22
C GLU A 184 18.04 -20.58 -11.87
N GLN A 185 17.81 -19.76 -10.84
CA GLN A 185 18.21 -20.04 -9.46
C GLN A 185 17.20 -20.88 -8.67
N SER A 186 16.42 -21.70 -9.36
CA SER A 186 15.56 -22.71 -8.74
C SER A 186 16.04 -24.13 -9.02
N GLU A 187 15.69 -25.05 -8.14
CA GLU A 187 16.07 -26.46 -8.22
C GLU A 187 14.90 -27.36 -7.81
N PRO A 188 14.79 -28.56 -8.41
CA PRO A 188 13.81 -29.54 -7.97
C PRO A 188 14.19 -30.07 -6.58
N ARG A 189 13.22 -30.14 -5.66
CA ARG A 189 13.42 -30.72 -4.33
C ARG A 189 12.37 -31.78 -4.04
N ASP A 190 12.77 -32.90 -3.46
CA ASP A 190 11.83 -33.94 -3.03
C ASP A 190 11.15 -33.50 -1.73
N LEU A 191 9.88 -33.12 -1.81
CA LEU A 191 9.11 -32.60 -0.69
C LEU A 191 7.65 -33.04 -0.80
N LEU A 192 7.10 -33.62 0.28
CA LEU A 192 5.71 -34.11 0.33
C LEU A 192 5.37 -35.13 -0.78
N GLU A 193 6.31 -36.03 -1.12
CA GLU A 193 6.16 -37.01 -2.22
C GLU A 193 5.96 -36.36 -3.61
N LEU A 194 6.32 -35.08 -3.73
CA LEU A 194 6.33 -34.31 -4.96
C LEU A 194 7.76 -33.83 -5.24
N LYS A 195 7.98 -33.36 -6.48
CA LYS A 195 9.26 -32.80 -6.91
C LYS A 195 9.12 -31.36 -7.44
N PRO A 196 8.63 -30.41 -6.62
CA PRO A 196 8.51 -29.01 -7.03
C PRO A 196 9.88 -28.37 -7.30
N TYR A 197 9.91 -27.41 -8.22
CA TYR A 197 11.00 -26.45 -8.27
C TYR A 197 10.81 -25.41 -7.17
N LEU A 198 11.85 -25.21 -6.36
CA LEU A 198 11.92 -24.19 -5.30
C LEU A 198 13.15 -23.32 -5.52
N LEU A 199 13.09 -22.06 -5.09
CA LEU A 199 14.27 -21.18 -5.13
C LEU A 199 15.40 -21.76 -4.26
N LYS A 200 16.65 -21.61 -4.72
CA LYS A 200 17.83 -21.83 -3.89
C LYS A 200 17.79 -20.93 -2.66
N THR A 201 18.45 -21.36 -1.59
CA THR A 201 18.33 -20.78 -0.25
C THR A 201 18.58 -19.27 -0.21
N GLU A 202 19.66 -18.79 -0.84
CA GLU A 202 20.05 -17.38 -0.88
C GLU A 202 19.01 -16.54 -1.64
N CYS A 203 18.55 -17.05 -2.79
CA CYS A 203 17.51 -16.41 -3.59
C CYS A 203 16.17 -16.38 -2.85
N ASN A 204 15.81 -17.48 -2.18
CA ASN A 204 14.60 -17.56 -1.37
C ASN A 204 14.64 -16.58 -0.19
N LEU A 205 15.79 -16.43 0.47
CA LEU A 205 15.95 -15.48 1.56
C LEU A 205 15.69 -14.03 1.09
N VAL A 206 16.35 -13.60 0.01
CA VAL A 206 16.13 -12.26 -0.55
C VAL A 206 14.68 -12.09 -1.02
N PHE A 207 14.11 -13.10 -1.68
CA PHE A 207 12.71 -13.09 -2.09
C PHE A 207 11.76 -12.90 -0.90
N LEU A 208 11.91 -13.64 0.20
CA LEU A 208 11.06 -13.52 1.39
C LEU A 208 11.18 -12.15 2.05
N MET A 209 12.38 -11.58 2.09
CA MET A 209 12.62 -10.22 2.60
C MET A 209 11.91 -9.18 1.74
N MET A 210 12.02 -9.29 0.41
CA MET A 210 11.34 -8.39 -0.52
C MET A 210 9.82 -8.59 -0.55
N HIS A 211 9.34 -9.81 -0.34
CA HIS A 211 7.91 -10.10 -0.20
C HIS A 211 7.34 -9.48 1.07
N PHE A 212 8.05 -9.52 2.20
CA PHE A 212 7.62 -8.76 3.38
C PHE A 212 7.58 -7.26 3.07
N PHE A 213 8.60 -6.78 2.37
CA PHE A 213 8.78 -5.38 2.05
C PHE A 213 7.68 -4.79 1.15
N LYS A 214 7.23 -5.52 0.11
CA LYS A 214 6.21 -5.04 -0.85
C LYS A 214 4.89 -4.62 -0.22
N HIS A 215 4.59 -5.09 1.00
CA HIS A 215 3.38 -4.77 1.74
C HIS A 215 3.49 -3.49 2.60
N LEU A 216 4.72 -3.08 2.96
CA LEU A 216 4.94 -1.89 3.78
C LEU A 216 4.50 -0.57 3.13
N PRO A 217 4.70 -0.31 1.83
CA PRO A 217 4.27 0.95 1.21
C PRO A 217 2.79 1.29 1.45
N VAL A 218 1.90 0.31 1.22
CA VAL A 218 0.45 0.50 1.29
C VAL A 218 -0.03 0.34 2.71
N TYR A 219 0.25 -0.80 3.34
CA TYR A 219 -0.39 -1.12 4.62
C TYR A 219 0.31 -0.49 5.84
N TYR A 220 1.54 0.00 5.64
CA TYR A 220 2.32 0.63 6.69
C TYR A 220 2.56 2.11 6.43
N LEU A 221 3.32 2.49 5.40
CA LEU A 221 3.71 3.88 5.16
C LEU A 221 2.50 4.76 4.88
N HIS A 222 1.65 4.37 3.94
CA HIS A 222 0.47 5.14 3.55
C HIS A 222 -0.48 5.31 4.74
N ASN A 223 -0.80 4.22 5.42
CA ASN A 223 -1.67 4.28 6.60
C ASN A 223 -1.06 5.16 7.70
N SER A 224 0.24 4.99 7.98
CA SER A 224 0.93 5.78 9.01
C SER A 224 0.91 7.28 8.70
N ILE A 225 1.20 7.66 7.44
CA ILE A 225 1.18 9.08 7.00
C ILE A 225 -0.23 9.66 7.09
N LEU A 226 -1.26 8.87 6.80
CA LEU A 226 -2.65 9.33 6.86
C LEU A 226 -3.29 9.16 8.25
N GLY A 227 -2.53 8.73 9.27
CA GLY A 227 -3.06 8.52 10.61
C GLY A 227 -4.05 7.33 10.72
N GLN A 228 -4.05 6.43 9.74
CA GLN A 228 -4.86 5.22 9.72
C GLN A 228 -4.20 4.06 10.48
N PRO A 229 -4.97 3.05 10.89
CA PRO A 229 -4.43 1.84 11.49
C PRO A 229 -3.43 1.14 10.57
N VAL A 230 -2.21 0.92 11.04
CA VAL A 230 -1.17 0.22 10.29
C VAL A 230 -1.32 -1.29 10.39
N LYS A 231 -0.87 -2.01 9.37
CA LYS A 231 -0.77 -3.47 9.37
C LYS A 231 0.63 -3.90 8.95
N ILE A 232 1.19 -4.88 9.67
CA ILE A 232 2.53 -5.40 9.40
C ILE A 232 2.59 -6.91 9.64
N ASN A 233 2.86 -7.70 8.61
CA ASN A 233 2.78 -9.15 8.72
C ASN A 233 4.04 -9.74 9.37
N LEU A 234 4.02 -9.88 10.70
CA LEU A 234 5.15 -10.46 11.46
C LEU A 234 5.31 -11.97 11.21
N SER A 235 4.30 -12.67 10.66
CA SER A 235 4.46 -14.06 10.24
C SER A 235 5.44 -14.19 9.07
N ASN A 236 5.51 -13.22 8.16
CA ASN A 236 6.52 -13.21 7.10
C ASN A 236 7.94 -13.06 7.67
N LEU A 237 8.12 -12.24 8.73
CA LEU A 237 9.40 -12.14 9.42
C LEU A 237 9.78 -13.43 10.15
N ARG A 238 8.80 -14.18 10.66
CA ARG A 238 9.04 -15.52 11.21
C ARG A 238 9.54 -16.49 10.15
N ASP A 239 8.99 -16.48 8.94
CA ASP A 239 9.47 -17.33 7.84
C ASP A 239 10.96 -17.08 7.56
N ILE A 240 11.36 -15.80 7.47
CA ILE A 240 12.76 -15.38 7.30
C ILE A 240 13.62 -15.90 8.46
N ALA A 241 13.18 -15.69 9.69
CA ALA A 241 13.91 -16.12 10.87
C ALA A 241 14.09 -17.65 10.94
N LEU A 242 13.07 -18.41 10.55
CA LEU A 242 13.13 -19.88 10.49
C LEU A 242 14.06 -20.37 9.38
N LEU A 243 14.06 -19.72 8.21
CA LEU A 243 14.97 -20.05 7.10
C LEU A 243 16.42 -19.88 7.53
N VAL A 244 16.76 -18.72 8.11
CA VAL A 244 18.12 -18.44 8.60
C VAL A 244 18.49 -19.36 9.74
N LYS A 245 17.56 -19.68 10.65
CA LYS A 245 17.83 -20.65 11.72
C LYS A 245 18.14 -22.05 11.15
N LYS A 246 17.44 -22.47 10.10
CA LYS A 246 17.60 -23.81 9.50
C LYS A 246 18.86 -23.89 8.63
N TYR A 247 19.13 -22.85 7.84
CA TYR A 247 20.15 -22.88 6.78
C TYR A 247 21.34 -21.95 7.03
N GLY A 248 21.35 -21.12 8.08
CA GLY A 248 22.33 -20.05 8.27
C GLY A 248 23.80 -20.47 8.24
N GLN A 249 24.10 -21.74 8.54
CA GLN A 249 25.47 -22.30 8.45
C GLN A 249 25.93 -22.59 7.01
N VAL A 250 24.99 -22.70 6.07
CA VAL A 250 25.27 -23.02 4.66
C VAL A 250 24.87 -21.89 3.71
N ILE A 251 24.26 -20.82 4.23
CA ILE A 251 23.94 -19.63 3.43
C ILE A 251 25.25 -18.95 3.03
N ASP A 252 25.43 -18.75 1.73
CA ASP A 252 26.46 -17.85 1.24
C ASP A 252 25.98 -16.39 1.33
N TRP A 253 26.45 -15.72 2.37
CA TRP A 253 26.13 -14.33 2.64
C TRP A 253 26.66 -13.36 1.56
N GLU A 254 27.78 -13.67 0.89
CA GLU A 254 28.27 -12.85 -0.21
C GLU A 254 27.33 -12.94 -1.41
N THR A 255 26.83 -14.14 -1.71
CA THR A 255 25.78 -14.33 -2.72
C THR A 255 24.51 -13.55 -2.38
N VAL A 256 24.08 -13.53 -1.10
CA VAL A 256 22.92 -12.72 -0.65
C VAL A 256 23.17 -11.22 -0.87
N ARG A 257 24.35 -10.71 -0.51
CA ARG A 257 24.74 -9.31 -0.75
C ARG A 257 24.73 -8.99 -2.23
N ASP A 258 25.38 -9.81 -3.05
CA ASP A 258 25.53 -9.55 -4.49
C ASP A 258 24.20 -9.64 -5.22
N LEU A 259 23.32 -10.55 -4.83
CA LEU A 259 21.94 -10.57 -5.29
C LEU A 259 21.18 -9.30 -4.89
N SER A 260 21.34 -8.85 -3.64
CA SER A 260 20.70 -7.62 -3.17
C SER A 260 21.18 -6.39 -3.93
N LYS A 261 22.48 -6.33 -4.28
CA LYS A 261 23.07 -5.28 -5.14
C LYS A 261 22.51 -5.35 -6.56
N ARG A 262 22.45 -6.55 -7.15
CA ARG A 262 21.89 -6.76 -8.48
C ARG A 262 20.47 -6.26 -8.60
N LEU A 263 19.64 -6.52 -7.58
CA LEU A 263 18.24 -6.09 -7.53
C LEU A 263 18.07 -4.62 -7.09
N MET A 264 19.14 -3.98 -6.61
CA MET A 264 19.16 -2.63 -6.03
C MET A 264 18.35 -2.47 -4.71
N VAL A 265 18.40 -3.49 -3.85
CA VAL A 265 17.57 -3.61 -2.63
C VAL A 265 18.38 -3.86 -1.34
N VAL A 266 19.68 -3.57 -1.33
CA VAL A 266 20.56 -3.77 -0.16
C VAL A 266 20.00 -3.17 1.14
N SER A 267 19.63 -1.89 1.12
CA SER A 267 19.10 -1.17 2.30
C SER A 267 17.77 -1.78 2.81
N TYR A 268 17.03 -2.41 1.91
CA TYR A 268 15.71 -3.00 2.16
C TYR A 268 15.90 -4.33 2.88
N VAL A 269 16.81 -5.15 2.34
CA VAL A 269 17.25 -6.42 2.95
C VAL A 269 17.87 -6.16 4.33
N GLU A 270 18.70 -5.13 4.48
CA GLU A 270 19.26 -4.74 5.78
C GLU A 270 18.18 -4.33 6.78
N ALA A 271 17.23 -3.48 6.38
CA ALA A 271 16.15 -3.05 7.27
C ALA A 271 15.30 -4.23 7.76
N VAL A 272 15.03 -5.21 6.88
CA VAL A 272 14.33 -6.44 7.26
C VAL A 272 15.17 -7.30 8.20
N ALA A 273 16.46 -7.48 7.93
CA ALA A 273 17.37 -8.24 8.80
C ALA A 273 17.46 -7.64 10.21
N LEU A 274 17.59 -6.31 10.31
CA LEU A 274 17.58 -5.59 11.58
C LEU A 274 16.24 -5.75 12.31
N LEU A 275 15.11 -5.67 11.58
CA LEU A 275 13.80 -5.85 12.19
C LEU A 275 13.58 -7.27 12.70
N VAL A 276 14.02 -8.29 11.94
CA VAL A 276 14.04 -9.68 12.40
C VAL A 276 14.85 -9.80 13.69
N ASN A 277 16.03 -9.19 13.75
CA ASN A 277 16.86 -9.22 14.96
C ASN A 277 16.19 -8.56 16.17
N LYS A 278 15.54 -7.41 15.97
CA LYS A 278 14.81 -6.70 17.04
C LYS A 278 13.64 -7.50 17.61
N ILE A 279 13.00 -8.36 16.80
CA ILE A 279 11.82 -9.14 17.22
C ILE A 279 12.21 -10.52 17.73
N PHE A 280 13.14 -11.21 17.07
CA PHE A 280 13.45 -12.62 17.33
C PHE A 280 14.80 -12.86 18.01
N GLY A 281 15.57 -11.81 18.31
CA GLY A 281 16.94 -11.89 18.82
C GLY A 281 17.98 -12.00 17.69
N SER A 282 19.26 -12.21 18.00
CA SER A 282 20.35 -12.29 17.02
C SER A 282 20.22 -13.47 16.04
N VAL A 283 19.40 -13.30 15.01
CA VAL A 283 19.18 -14.25 13.91
C VAL A 283 20.22 -14.04 12.82
N PHE A 284 20.45 -12.77 12.45
CA PHE A 284 21.55 -12.34 11.59
C PHE A 284 22.70 -11.87 12.48
N ASP A 285 23.93 -12.23 12.12
CA ASP A 285 25.12 -11.76 12.84
C ASP A 285 25.55 -10.36 12.38
N ASP A 286 26.37 -9.70 13.21
CA ASP A 286 26.84 -8.34 12.94
C ASP A 286 27.72 -8.28 11.68
N ARG A 287 28.40 -9.37 11.33
CA ARG A 287 29.24 -9.42 10.12
C ARG A 287 28.38 -9.26 8.86
N PHE A 288 27.27 -9.98 8.78
CA PHE A 288 26.34 -9.87 7.66
C PHE A 288 25.69 -8.48 7.61
N LEU A 289 25.28 -7.95 8.76
CA LEU A 289 24.67 -6.62 8.84
C LEU A 289 25.63 -5.52 8.38
N ASN A 290 26.88 -5.52 8.87
CA ASN A 290 27.90 -4.56 8.45
C ASN A 290 28.20 -4.66 6.94
N MET A 291 28.22 -5.88 6.39
CA MET A 291 28.43 -6.09 4.96
C MET A 291 27.32 -5.48 4.09
N LEU A 292 26.07 -5.49 4.57
CA LEU A 292 24.98 -4.80 3.88
C LEU A 292 25.07 -3.29 4.06
N GLU A 293 25.41 -2.83 5.27
CA GLU A 293 25.54 -1.42 5.61
C GLU A 293 26.57 -0.72 4.71
N GLU A 294 27.72 -1.37 4.50
CA GLU A 294 28.81 -0.93 3.60
C GLU A 294 28.42 -0.87 2.11
N CYS A 295 27.25 -1.41 1.74
CA CYS A 295 26.74 -1.43 0.37
C CYS A 295 25.39 -0.70 0.23
N ASN A 296 25.00 0.12 1.20
CA ASN A 296 23.70 0.80 1.19
C ASN A 296 23.50 1.71 -0.03
N GLU A 297 24.58 2.28 -0.58
CA GLU A 297 24.51 3.16 -1.76
C GLU A 297 24.04 2.43 -3.03
N TYR A 298 24.05 1.09 -3.03
CA TYR A 298 23.55 0.29 -4.15
C TYR A 298 22.03 0.11 -4.15
N SER A 299 21.31 0.69 -3.18
CA SER A 299 19.85 0.69 -3.17
C SER A 299 19.24 1.84 -3.97
N LYS A 300 18.30 1.51 -4.86
CA LYS A 300 17.52 2.52 -5.61
C LYS A 300 16.19 1.94 -6.03
N LEU A 301 15.10 2.59 -5.62
CA LEU A 301 13.78 2.32 -6.16
C LEU A 301 13.59 3.03 -7.50
N ASN A 302 13.04 2.33 -8.50
CA ASN A 302 12.49 3.00 -9.66
C ASN A 302 11.23 3.77 -9.25
N LYS A 303 11.04 5.02 -9.70
CA LYS A 303 9.94 5.92 -9.30
C LYS A 303 9.05 6.36 -10.46
N ALA A 304 9.28 5.87 -11.68
CA ALA A 304 8.71 6.44 -12.90
C ALA A 304 7.24 6.08 -13.24
N GLU A 305 6.60 5.09 -12.59
CA GLU A 305 5.29 4.56 -13.04
C GLU A 305 4.19 4.51 -11.94
N TYR A 306 4.36 5.18 -10.79
CA TYR A 306 3.58 4.86 -9.57
C TYR A 306 2.40 5.79 -9.24
N GLU A 307 2.18 6.87 -9.99
CA GLU A 307 1.37 7.99 -9.51
C GLU A 307 -0.15 7.75 -9.47
N ARG A 308 -0.69 6.58 -9.87
CA ARG A 308 -2.16 6.45 -9.91
C ARG A 308 -2.77 5.13 -9.47
N TYR A 309 -2.07 4.00 -9.60
CA TYR A 309 -2.53 2.68 -9.14
C TYR A 309 -1.31 1.86 -8.68
N GLY A 310 -1.45 1.03 -7.65
CA GLY A 310 -0.39 0.13 -7.18
C GLY A 310 0.07 0.37 -5.73
N LEU A 311 1.38 0.34 -5.50
CA LEU A 311 2.04 0.25 -4.18
C LEU A 311 1.90 1.51 -3.28
N GLY A 312 0.93 2.39 -3.52
CA GLY A 312 0.55 3.48 -2.62
C GLY A 312 1.14 4.86 -2.97
N LYS A 313 0.36 5.91 -2.65
CA LYS A 313 0.58 7.32 -3.04
C LYS A 313 1.89 7.95 -2.55
N PHE A 314 2.52 7.35 -1.54
CA PHE A 314 3.72 7.87 -0.88
C PHE A 314 4.97 7.04 -1.18
N MET A 315 4.94 6.18 -2.20
CA MET A 315 6.08 5.35 -2.57
C MET A 315 7.35 6.17 -2.83
N TRP A 316 7.22 7.41 -3.31
CA TRP A 316 8.36 8.28 -3.56
C TRP A 316 9.14 8.66 -2.28
N LEU A 317 8.51 8.58 -1.10
CA LEU A 317 9.11 8.76 0.24
C LEU A 317 9.76 7.49 0.78
N PHE A 318 9.62 6.37 0.09
CA PHE A 318 9.82 5.10 0.74
C PHE A 318 11.29 4.82 1.07
N ASP A 319 12.24 5.28 0.24
CA ASP A 319 13.67 5.22 0.56
C ASP A 319 13.98 5.91 1.91
N GLU A 320 13.38 7.07 2.17
CA GLU A 320 13.53 7.81 3.44
C GLU A 320 12.89 7.06 4.62
N LEU A 321 11.76 6.38 4.38
CA LEU A 321 11.16 5.50 5.38
C LEU A 321 12.11 4.35 5.72
N VAL A 322 12.75 3.72 4.74
CA VAL A 322 13.65 2.57 4.98
C VAL A 322 14.78 2.94 5.93
N ILE A 323 15.40 4.11 5.74
CA ILE A 323 16.42 4.64 6.66
C ILE A 323 15.85 4.77 8.08
N SER A 324 14.64 5.31 8.21
CA SER A 324 13.97 5.51 9.49
C SER A 324 13.60 4.18 10.17
N LEU A 325 13.10 3.19 9.40
CA LEU A 325 12.70 1.86 9.89
C LEU A 325 13.87 1.13 10.57
N LYS A 326 15.09 1.28 10.07
CA LYS A 326 16.30 0.73 10.69
C LYS A 326 16.50 1.21 12.13
N GLN A 327 15.97 2.39 12.48
CA GLN A 327 16.12 3.02 13.80
C GLN A 327 14.89 2.88 14.72
N LEU A 328 13.73 2.52 14.18
CA LEU A 328 12.51 2.38 14.97
C LEU A 328 12.59 1.21 15.95
N SER A 329 12.01 1.38 17.14
CA SER A 329 11.81 0.27 18.05
C SER A 329 10.65 -0.62 17.55
N PRO A 330 10.58 -1.90 17.97
CA PRO A 330 9.41 -2.74 17.68
C PRO A 330 8.08 -2.11 18.12
N TYR A 331 8.09 -1.31 19.20
CA TYR A 331 6.91 -0.57 19.65
C TYR A 331 6.49 0.49 18.64
N ASP A 332 7.42 1.31 18.18
CA ASP A 332 7.12 2.37 17.20
C ASP A 332 6.61 1.78 15.89
N ILE A 333 7.17 0.66 15.46
CA ILE A 333 6.72 -0.07 14.28
C ILE A 333 5.30 -0.60 14.48
N LEU A 334 5.00 -1.25 15.60
CA LEU A 334 3.66 -1.83 15.80
C LEU A 334 2.56 -0.77 15.96
N GLU A 335 2.91 0.41 16.46
CA GLU A 335 1.98 1.52 16.66
C GLU A 335 1.91 2.47 15.45
N GLY A 336 2.68 2.22 14.38
CA GLY A 336 2.73 3.11 13.21
C GLY A 336 3.29 4.50 13.53
N LYS A 337 4.08 4.62 14.61
CA LYS A 337 4.58 5.90 15.09
C LYS A 337 5.75 6.36 14.22
N LEU A 338 5.44 7.25 13.28
CA LEU A 338 6.42 7.92 12.44
C LEU A 338 7.16 9.07 13.16
N SER A 339 7.10 9.17 14.49
CA SER A 339 7.72 10.25 15.26
C SER A 339 9.24 10.41 15.04
N ARG A 340 9.90 9.39 14.46
CA ARG A 340 11.32 9.41 14.07
C ARG A 340 11.55 9.46 12.56
N ILE A 341 10.51 9.59 11.75
CA ILE A 341 10.61 9.91 10.32
C ILE A 341 11.03 11.37 10.17
N PRO A 342 11.73 11.73 9.07
CA PRO A 342 11.89 13.12 8.68
C PRO A 342 10.58 13.89 8.79
N ASP A 343 10.64 15.04 9.46
CA ASP A 343 9.54 16.00 9.53
C ASP A 343 9.00 16.23 8.11
N LEU A 344 7.75 15.78 7.84
CA LEU A 344 7.19 15.81 6.48
C LEU A 344 7.08 17.25 5.96
N ARG A 345 7.07 18.24 6.86
CA ARG A 345 7.13 19.65 6.47
C ARG A 345 8.47 20.00 5.83
N ARG A 346 9.57 19.43 6.32
CA ARG A 346 10.90 19.62 5.72
C ARG A 346 11.03 18.96 4.36
N VAL A 347 10.42 17.78 4.21
CA VAL A 347 10.30 17.09 2.92
C VAL A 347 9.56 17.98 1.92
N ALA A 348 8.49 18.65 2.37
CA ALA A 348 7.64 19.45 1.51
C ALA A 348 8.29 20.73 0.99
N VAL A 349 9.09 21.44 1.80
CA VAL A 349 9.65 22.76 1.39
C VAL A 349 11.07 22.65 0.84
N GLY A 350 11.76 21.52 1.06
CA GLY A 350 13.17 21.35 0.69
C GLY A 350 14.13 21.99 1.70
N HIS A 351 13.93 23.28 2.04
CA HIS A 351 14.63 23.98 3.12
C HIS A 351 13.68 24.79 4.00
N ILE A 352 13.86 24.74 5.33
CA ILE A 352 12.97 25.41 6.28
C ILE A 352 12.98 26.94 6.18
N ASN A 353 14.05 27.51 5.63
CA ASN A 353 14.18 28.96 5.41
C ASN A 353 13.33 29.46 4.23
N ASP A 354 12.82 28.56 3.40
CA ASP A 354 11.98 28.87 2.25
C ASP A 354 10.47 28.82 2.61
N LEU A 355 10.16 28.65 3.90
CA LEU A 355 8.80 28.81 4.42
C LEU A 355 8.37 30.28 4.30
N GLU A 356 7.34 30.54 3.48
CA GLU A 356 6.69 31.84 3.49
C GLU A 356 5.86 31.99 4.77
N ARG A 357 6.07 33.08 5.51
CA ARG A 357 5.18 33.43 6.61
C ARG A 357 3.89 33.99 6.02
N ILE A 358 2.80 33.30 6.26
CA ILE A 358 1.48 33.67 5.75
C ILE A 358 0.70 34.23 6.94
N GLY A 359 0.37 35.51 6.84
CA GLY A 359 -0.38 36.24 7.86
C GLY A 359 -1.88 36.21 7.61
N ASN A 360 -2.64 36.62 8.62
CA ASN A 360 -4.09 36.83 8.53
C ASN A 360 -4.45 37.72 7.33
N GLY A 361 -5.40 37.27 6.50
CA GLY A 361 -5.89 37.97 5.31
C GLY A 361 -5.02 37.81 4.05
N MET A 362 -4.08 36.85 4.03
CA MET A 362 -3.29 36.59 2.83
C MET A 362 -4.12 35.85 1.77
N VAL A 363 -4.00 36.27 0.51
CA VAL A 363 -4.80 35.77 -0.63
C VAL A 363 -3.90 35.17 -1.70
N PHE A 364 -4.23 33.98 -2.16
CA PHE A 364 -3.65 33.30 -3.31
C PHE A 364 -4.67 33.18 -4.44
N THR A 365 -4.26 33.50 -5.67
CA THR A 365 -5.14 33.42 -6.85
C THR A 365 -4.46 32.68 -7.98
N LYS A 366 -5.17 31.73 -8.60
CA LYS A 366 -4.72 30.99 -9.77
C LYS A 366 -5.85 30.88 -10.80
N GLU A 367 -5.48 30.95 -12.07
CA GLU A 367 -6.36 30.69 -13.20
C GLU A 367 -5.83 29.51 -13.99
N PHE A 368 -6.73 28.62 -14.39
CA PHE A 368 -6.42 27.41 -15.13
C PHE A 368 -7.23 27.38 -16.43
N PRO A 369 -6.59 27.47 -17.61
CA PRO A 369 -7.28 27.27 -18.86
C PRO A 369 -7.69 25.79 -18.98
N LEU A 370 -8.97 25.55 -19.27
CA LEU A 370 -9.55 24.22 -19.39
C LEU A 370 -9.72 23.85 -20.87
N ARG A 371 -9.43 22.59 -21.22
CA ARG A 371 -9.57 22.09 -22.59
C ARG A 371 -10.34 20.77 -22.56
N PHE A 372 -11.54 20.79 -23.14
CA PHE A 372 -12.39 19.62 -23.29
C PHE A 372 -12.48 19.29 -24.78
N GLY A 373 -11.92 18.15 -25.20
CA GLY A 373 -11.82 17.79 -26.62
C GLY A 373 -13.15 17.93 -27.37
N GLY A 374 -13.24 18.89 -28.28
CA GLY A 374 -14.41 19.12 -29.15
C GLY A 374 -15.36 20.26 -28.77
N THR A 375 -15.13 21.02 -27.69
CA THR A 375 -15.97 22.19 -27.31
C THR A 375 -15.14 23.41 -26.88
N ALA A 376 -15.78 24.59 -26.98
CA ALA A 376 -15.28 25.97 -27.07
C ALA A 376 -13.92 26.34 -26.46
N GLU A 377 -13.15 27.12 -27.23
CA GLU A 377 -12.06 27.96 -26.74
C GLU A 377 -12.60 28.91 -25.66
N GLY A 378 -12.03 28.90 -24.45
CA GLY A 378 -12.31 29.92 -23.42
C GLY A 378 -12.76 29.41 -22.04
N ALA A 379 -12.94 28.10 -21.84
CA ALA A 379 -13.24 27.58 -20.50
C ALA A 379 -12.08 27.77 -19.53
N ALA A 380 -12.38 28.21 -18.31
CA ALA A 380 -11.38 28.46 -17.28
C ALA A 380 -11.90 28.10 -15.88
N ALA A 381 -10.99 27.68 -15.00
CA ALA A 381 -11.23 27.61 -13.56
C ALA A 381 -10.39 28.67 -12.86
N HIS A 382 -11.01 29.43 -11.97
CA HIS A 382 -10.37 30.42 -11.12
C HIS A 382 -10.45 29.94 -9.67
N LEU A 383 -9.29 29.78 -9.04
CA LEU A 383 -9.15 29.40 -7.64
C LEU A 383 -8.64 30.61 -6.84
N VAL A 384 -9.36 30.96 -5.79
CA VAL A 384 -8.94 31.95 -4.80
C VAL A 384 -8.93 31.29 -3.43
N VAL A 385 -7.82 31.43 -2.70
CA VAL A 385 -7.66 30.92 -1.32
C VAL A 385 -7.23 32.07 -0.43
N GLU A 386 -8.02 32.38 0.58
CA GLU A 386 -7.72 33.40 1.59
C GLU A 386 -7.52 32.74 2.96
N ILE A 387 -6.42 33.06 3.63
CA ILE A 387 -6.03 32.45 4.91
C ILE A 387 -6.32 33.41 6.07
N TYR A 388 -6.92 32.88 7.13
CA TYR A 388 -7.24 33.59 8.37
C TYR A 388 -6.65 32.86 9.58
N ASP A 389 -6.64 33.50 10.75
CA ASP A 389 -6.06 32.95 11.98
C ASP A 389 -6.70 31.62 12.42
N ASN A 390 -7.95 31.38 12.05
CA ASN A 390 -8.73 30.21 12.47
C ASN A 390 -9.26 29.35 11.31
N GLY A 391 -8.81 29.58 10.08
CA GLY A 391 -9.33 28.87 8.92
C GLY A 391 -8.91 29.44 7.58
N MET A 392 -9.61 29.03 6.53
CA MET A 392 -9.43 29.53 5.18
C MET A 392 -10.76 29.64 4.44
N ASP A 393 -10.86 30.63 3.56
CA ASP A 393 -11.93 30.74 2.57
C ASP A 393 -11.38 30.29 1.21
N VAL A 394 -12.03 29.33 0.57
CA VAL A 394 -11.66 28.79 -0.75
C VAL A 394 -12.80 29.05 -1.72
N CYS A 395 -12.51 29.69 -2.84
CA CYS A 395 -13.47 29.98 -3.90
C CYS A 395 -13.00 29.37 -5.22
N LEU A 396 -13.76 28.41 -5.72
CA LEU A 396 -13.66 27.89 -7.09
C LEU A 396 -14.75 28.53 -7.94
N LYS A 397 -14.36 29.20 -9.02
CA LYS A 397 -15.28 29.68 -10.06
C LYS A 397 -14.90 29.05 -11.39
N THR A 398 -15.87 28.60 -12.17
CA THR A 398 -15.62 28.16 -13.56
C THR A 398 -16.42 28.98 -14.55
N ASP A 399 -15.80 29.30 -15.67
CA ASP A 399 -16.45 29.98 -16.79
C ASP A 399 -16.47 29.07 -18.03
N GLN A 400 -17.56 29.16 -18.80
CA GLN A 400 -17.87 28.36 -19.98
C GLN A 400 -17.85 26.84 -19.74
N LYS A 401 -18.32 26.41 -18.56
CA LYS A 401 -18.35 25.00 -18.15
C LYS A 401 -19.53 24.72 -17.21
N ARG A 402 -20.44 23.82 -17.59
CA ARG A 402 -21.49 23.33 -16.67
C ARG A 402 -20.90 22.56 -15.48
N CYS A 403 -21.56 22.68 -14.33
CA CYS A 403 -21.22 21.90 -13.14
C CYS A 403 -21.53 20.41 -13.36
N CYS A 404 -20.58 19.54 -13.03
CA CYS A 404 -20.70 18.09 -13.01
C CYS A 404 -20.84 17.65 -11.55
N VAL A 405 -21.98 17.08 -11.21
CA VAL A 405 -22.36 16.79 -9.82
C VAL A 405 -22.49 15.31 -9.57
N TYR A 406 -22.24 14.91 -8.32
CA TYR A 406 -22.48 13.55 -7.87
C TYR A 406 -23.97 13.29 -7.66
N LYS A 407 -24.44 12.11 -8.09
CA LYS A 407 -25.86 11.71 -8.07
C LYS A 407 -26.10 10.37 -7.36
N GLY A 408 -25.20 9.97 -6.46
CA GLY A 408 -25.31 8.71 -5.72
C GLY A 408 -24.64 7.50 -6.39
N GLU A 409 -24.16 7.64 -7.62
CA GLU A 409 -23.45 6.58 -8.35
C GLU A 409 -22.13 7.08 -8.96
N GLY A 410 -21.15 6.17 -9.04
CA GLY A 410 -19.81 6.45 -9.56
C GLY A 410 -18.83 6.98 -8.52
N ASP A 411 -17.67 7.43 -8.99
CA ASP A 411 -16.60 7.93 -8.13
C ASP A 411 -16.79 9.42 -7.80
N LEU A 412 -16.59 9.80 -6.54
CA LEU A 412 -16.72 11.20 -6.10
C LEU A 412 -15.66 12.13 -6.71
N PHE A 413 -14.45 11.62 -6.94
CA PHE A 413 -13.37 12.39 -7.57
C PHE A 413 -13.63 12.65 -9.07
N ASP A 414 -14.59 11.94 -9.67
CA ASP A 414 -15.03 12.14 -11.06
C ASP A 414 -15.92 13.39 -11.23
N LYS A 415 -16.25 14.10 -10.14
CA LYS A 415 -17.18 15.24 -10.12
C LYS A 415 -16.49 16.52 -9.64
N ASP A 416 -17.12 17.66 -9.91
CA ASP A 416 -16.53 18.95 -9.59
C ASP A 416 -16.49 19.18 -8.07
N GLY A 417 -15.43 19.84 -7.60
CA GLY A 417 -15.21 20.03 -6.17
C GLY A 417 -13.87 20.65 -5.82
N ILE A 418 -13.55 20.62 -4.53
CA ILE A 418 -12.30 21.11 -3.96
C ILE A 418 -11.62 19.99 -3.18
N GLU A 419 -10.32 19.80 -3.38
CA GLU A 419 -9.48 18.88 -2.62
C GLU A 419 -8.43 19.68 -1.83
N ILE A 420 -8.20 19.33 -0.57
CA ILE A 420 -7.29 20.02 0.33
C ILE A 420 -6.34 19.01 0.94
N LEU A 421 -5.05 19.33 0.90
CA LEU A 421 -3.97 18.61 1.55
C LEU A 421 -3.36 19.51 2.62
N VAL A 422 -3.16 19.00 3.82
CA VAL A 422 -2.38 19.64 4.88
C VAL A 422 -1.27 18.69 5.30
N VAL A 423 -0.01 19.09 5.13
CA VAL A 423 1.17 18.34 5.56
C VAL A 423 1.60 18.85 6.94
N LYS A 424 1.55 17.94 7.92
CA LYS A 424 1.97 18.16 9.30
C LYS A 424 3.29 17.43 9.56
N LYS A 425 3.86 17.57 10.74
CA LYS A 425 5.18 16.99 11.07
C LYS A 425 5.27 15.48 10.81
N CYS A 426 4.27 14.71 11.21
CA CYS A 426 4.29 13.23 11.16
C CYS A 426 3.09 12.63 10.42
N CYS A 427 2.19 13.45 9.88
CA CYS A 427 1.01 12.98 9.16
C CYS A 427 0.56 14.01 8.12
N ILE A 428 -0.37 13.58 7.27
CA ILE A 428 -1.03 14.40 6.26
C ILE A 428 -2.52 14.31 6.51
N ILE A 429 -3.19 15.46 6.48
CA ILE A 429 -4.64 15.56 6.48
C ILE A 429 -5.11 15.80 5.05
N HIS A 430 -6.08 15.04 4.61
CA HIS A 430 -6.69 15.14 3.29
C HIS A 430 -8.20 15.33 3.46
N LYS A 431 -8.77 16.30 2.74
CA LYS A 431 -10.21 16.54 2.67
C LYS A 431 -10.62 16.80 1.23
N MET A 432 -11.69 16.15 0.77
CA MET A 432 -12.28 16.34 -0.54
C MET A 432 -13.75 16.72 -0.38
N TYR A 433 -14.14 17.83 -0.99
CA TYR A 433 -15.48 18.42 -0.99
C TYR A 433 -16.05 18.37 -2.39
N THR A 434 -16.92 17.39 -2.66
CA THR A 434 -17.51 17.16 -3.98
C THR A 434 -18.94 17.70 -4.05
N ILE A 435 -19.28 18.41 -5.13
CA ILE A 435 -20.63 18.91 -5.35
C ILE A 435 -21.59 17.75 -5.68
N PHE A 436 -22.73 17.69 -5.00
CA PHE A 436 -23.79 16.71 -5.28
C PHE A 436 -25.15 17.37 -5.52
N GLU A 437 -26.00 16.68 -6.27
CA GLU A 437 -27.39 17.10 -6.53
C GLU A 437 -28.31 16.64 -5.41
N LYS A 438 -29.06 17.57 -4.80
CA LYS A 438 -30.06 17.22 -3.79
C LYS A 438 -31.31 16.66 -4.48
N GLU A 439 -31.68 15.41 -4.20
CA GLU A 439 -32.84 14.77 -4.86
C GLU A 439 -34.18 15.39 -4.47
N MET A 440 -34.34 15.85 -3.22
CA MET A 440 -35.64 16.30 -2.67
C MET A 440 -35.79 17.84 -2.62
N GLU A 441 -34.69 18.58 -2.67
CA GLU A 441 -34.66 20.04 -2.70
C GLU A 441 -34.00 20.45 -4.01
N LYS A 442 -34.65 21.30 -4.84
CA LYS A 442 -33.93 21.87 -6.00
C LYS A 442 -32.71 22.63 -5.48
N GLY A 443 -31.51 22.13 -5.79
CA GLY A 443 -30.25 22.76 -5.41
C GLY A 443 -29.08 21.78 -5.24
N TYR A 444 -27.97 22.33 -4.76
CA TYR A 444 -26.72 21.59 -4.58
C TYR A 444 -26.34 21.45 -3.12
N GLY A 445 -25.58 20.41 -2.82
CA GLY A 445 -24.86 20.27 -1.55
C GLY A 445 -23.42 19.84 -1.77
N LEU A 446 -22.73 19.59 -0.67
CA LEU A 446 -21.38 19.02 -0.67
C LEU A 446 -21.33 17.67 0.02
N VAL A 447 -20.51 16.77 -0.50
CA VAL A 447 -20.09 15.54 0.17
C VAL A 447 -18.64 15.73 0.62
N GLU A 448 -18.36 15.52 1.91
CA GLU A 448 -16.99 15.46 2.42
C GLU A 448 -16.49 14.02 2.42
N THR A 449 -15.29 13.82 1.88
CA THR A 449 -14.54 12.58 2.06
C THR A 449 -13.10 12.86 2.45
N SER A 450 -12.45 11.86 3.03
CA SER A 450 -11.06 11.93 3.44
C SER A 450 -10.34 10.64 3.10
N GLN A 451 -9.01 10.71 3.04
CA GLN A 451 -8.14 9.55 2.96
C GLN A 451 -7.57 9.22 4.35
N ASN A 452 -7.81 10.07 5.35
CA ASN A 452 -7.51 9.78 6.75
C ASN A 452 -8.50 8.78 7.33
N ASP A 453 -9.73 8.78 6.84
CA ASP A 453 -10.81 7.92 7.33
C ASP A 453 -11.25 6.96 6.24
N GLU A 454 -11.45 5.68 6.57
CA GLU A 454 -11.99 4.68 5.62
C GLU A 454 -13.47 4.92 5.29
N GLN A 455 -14.14 5.86 5.98
CA GLN A 455 -15.56 6.12 5.84
C GLN A 455 -15.83 7.33 4.93
N GLN A 456 -16.54 7.09 3.83
CA GLN A 456 -17.20 8.17 3.10
C GLN A 456 -18.31 8.75 3.98
N THR A 457 -18.20 10.02 4.32
CA THR A 457 -19.20 10.69 5.15
C THR A 457 -20.10 11.52 4.24
N ILE A 458 -21.17 10.89 3.71
CA ILE A 458 -22.22 11.62 2.98
C ILE A 458 -22.98 12.47 3.99
N ARG A 459 -22.54 13.71 4.16
CA ARG A 459 -23.23 14.74 4.93
C ARG A 459 -23.30 15.97 4.08
N ASN A 460 -24.44 16.65 4.12
CA ASN A 460 -24.46 18.05 3.75
C ASN A 460 -23.55 18.80 4.74
N VAL A 461 -22.36 19.22 4.30
CA VAL A 461 -21.27 19.66 5.19
C VAL A 461 -21.51 21.05 5.81
N ASP A 462 -22.69 21.63 5.69
CA ASP A 462 -23.00 22.92 6.33
C ASP A 462 -23.12 22.75 7.85
N ASN A 463 -22.03 23.05 8.55
CA ASN A 463 -21.92 22.95 10.01
C ASN A 463 -21.06 24.11 10.58
N GLU A 464 -20.73 24.04 11.86
CA GLU A 464 -19.95 25.11 12.52
C GLU A 464 -18.50 25.22 12.03
N PHE A 465 -17.95 24.14 11.47
CA PHE A 465 -16.55 24.02 11.04
C PHE A 465 -16.36 24.20 9.53
N VAL A 466 -17.37 23.88 8.73
CA VAL A 466 -17.37 24.04 7.28
C VAL A 466 -18.68 24.68 6.85
N LYS A 467 -18.61 25.79 6.12
CA LYS A 467 -19.76 26.42 5.47
C LYS A 467 -19.53 26.51 3.99
N TYR A 468 -20.61 26.44 3.21
CA TYR A 468 -20.49 26.51 1.76
C TYR A 468 -21.59 27.33 1.10
N GLU A 469 -21.28 27.83 -0.09
CA GLU A 469 -22.22 28.47 -1.00
C GLU A 469 -21.96 27.96 -2.41
N ILE A 470 -22.99 27.47 -3.10
CA ILE A 470 -22.91 27.02 -4.48
C ILE A 470 -23.90 27.82 -5.30
N ASN A 471 -23.39 28.48 -6.34
CA ASN A 471 -24.20 29.21 -7.31
C ASN A 471 -23.90 28.66 -8.70
N ASP A 472 -24.90 28.12 -9.36
CA ASP A 472 -24.83 27.75 -10.78
C ASP A 472 -25.38 28.88 -11.66
N TYR A 473 -24.85 28.98 -12.87
CA TYR A 473 -25.35 29.89 -13.90
C TYR A 473 -25.16 29.24 -15.27
N LEU A 474 -25.75 29.83 -16.31
CA LEU A 474 -25.93 29.20 -17.62
C LEU A 474 -24.66 28.52 -18.17
N ASP A 475 -23.52 29.18 -18.00
CA ASP A 475 -22.22 28.75 -18.53
C ASP A 475 -21.15 28.63 -17.43
N GLY A 476 -21.51 28.31 -16.20
CA GLY A 476 -20.51 28.21 -15.12
C GLY A 476 -21.08 27.90 -13.75
N PHE A 477 -20.19 27.86 -12.77
CA PHE A 477 -20.59 27.75 -11.37
C PHE A 477 -19.57 28.41 -10.46
N THR A 478 -19.98 28.67 -9.23
CA THR A 478 -19.11 29.09 -8.15
C THR A 478 -19.38 28.21 -6.93
N LEU A 479 -18.31 27.69 -6.34
CA LEU A 479 -18.28 27.02 -5.05
C LEU A 479 -17.40 27.83 -4.11
N ARG A 480 -18.00 28.36 -3.02
CA ARG A 480 -17.28 28.98 -1.92
C ARG A 480 -17.32 28.04 -0.72
N LEU A 481 -16.17 27.85 -0.08
CA LEU A 481 -16.00 27.10 1.16
C LEU A 481 -15.37 28.03 2.20
N ARG A 482 -15.93 28.02 3.41
CA ARG A 482 -15.26 28.53 4.60
C ARG A 482 -14.95 27.37 5.51
N ILE A 483 -13.68 27.13 5.77
CA ILE A 483 -13.19 25.93 6.46
C ILE A 483 -12.36 26.35 7.66
N SER A 484 -12.78 25.95 8.85
CA SER A 484 -12.00 26.15 10.07
C SER A 484 -10.76 25.25 10.09
N PHE A 485 -9.69 25.71 10.76
CA PHE A 485 -8.51 24.88 11.00
C PHE A 485 -8.81 23.63 11.83
N LEU A 486 -9.83 23.67 12.70
CA LEU A 486 -10.31 22.48 13.41
C LEU A 486 -10.87 21.41 12.45
N ALA A 487 -11.56 21.81 11.37
CA ALA A 487 -12.01 20.86 10.33
C ALA A 487 -10.85 20.13 9.63
N LEU A 488 -9.68 20.78 9.60
CA LEU A 488 -8.43 20.26 9.03
C LEU A 488 -7.52 19.64 10.10
N SER A 489 -8.03 19.40 11.31
CA SER A 489 -7.28 18.86 12.44
C SER A 489 -6.02 19.67 12.78
N ILE A 490 -6.05 20.98 12.57
CA ILE A 490 -5.00 21.92 12.97
C ILE A 490 -5.44 22.54 14.30
N LEU A 491 -4.67 22.27 15.36
CA LEU A 491 -4.92 22.79 16.71
C LEU A 491 -4.02 24.01 16.93
N SER A 492 -4.58 25.21 16.87
CA SER A 492 -3.83 26.48 16.89
C SER A 492 -2.98 26.71 18.16
N GLU A 493 -3.27 26.02 19.25
CA GLU A 493 -2.48 26.10 20.50
C GLU A 493 -1.22 25.19 20.49
N GLU A 494 -1.20 24.16 19.64
CA GLU A 494 -0.14 23.14 19.61
C GLU A 494 0.65 23.12 18.29
N GLU A 495 0.15 23.78 17.24
CA GLU A 495 0.67 23.67 15.87
C GLU A 495 0.81 25.06 15.21
N ASP A 496 2.03 25.61 15.23
CA ASP A 496 2.36 26.92 14.63
C ASP A 496 2.77 26.83 13.14
N GLU A 497 2.99 25.62 12.62
CA GLU A 497 3.59 25.39 11.30
C GLU A 497 2.98 24.16 10.60
N PHE A 498 2.34 24.40 9.46
CA PHE A 498 1.83 23.36 8.55
C PHE A 498 1.98 23.81 7.10
N ILE A 499 1.80 22.89 6.16
CA ILE A 499 1.89 23.20 4.73
C ILE A 499 0.60 22.77 4.11
N PHE A 500 0.09 23.50 3.12
CA PHE A 500 -1.13 23.09 2.45
C PHE A 500 -1.03 23.18 0.94
N ASN A 501 -1.91 22.45 0.27
CA ASN A 501 -2.23 22.67 -1.13
C ASN A 501 -3.74 22.56 -1.32
N VAL A 502 -4.28 23.35 -2.25
CA VAL A 502 -5.69 23.34 -2.61
C VAL A 502 -5.81 23.02 -4.08
N GLY A 503 -6.62 22.03 -4.41
CA GLY A 503 -6.86 21.51 -5.73
C GLY A 503 -8.30 21.71 -6.16
N CYS A 504 -8.52 22.10 -7.42
CA CYS A 504 -9.84 22.11 -8.03
C CYS A 504 -10.05 20.80 -8.77
N LEU A 505 -11.05 20.03 -8.35
CA LEU A 505 -11.51 18.86 -9.10
C LEU A 505 -12.39 19.35 -10.23
N ILE A 506 -11.95 19.13 -11.46
CA ILE A 506 -12.66 19.57 -12.67
C ILE A 506 -12.96 18.36 -13.54
N SER A 507 -14.23 18.22 -13.90
CA SER A 507 -14.71 17.14 -14.75
C SER A 507 -15.04 17.64 -16.14
N ASN A 508 -14.92 16.77 -17.13
CA ASN A 508 -15.35 17.06 -18.49
C ASN A 508 -16.88 17.22 -18.49
N PRO A 509 -17.42 18.37 -18.95
CA PRO A 509 -18.86 18.59 -18.93
C PRO A 509 -19.63 17.57 -19.77
N ILE A 510 -19.04 16.98 -20.81
CA ILE A 510 -19.70 16.04 -21.73
C ILE A 510 -19.62 14.61 -21.21
N THR A 511 -18.42 14.14 -20.88
CA THR A 511 -18.21 12.75 -20.44
C THR A 511 -18.45 12.54 -18.96
N GLU A 512 -18.54 13.62 -18.18
CA GLU A 512 -18.62 13.64 -16.71
C GLU A 512 -17.51 12.84 -16.02
N LYS A 513 -16.34 12.76 -16.68
CA LYS A 513 -15.13 12.12 -16.16
C LYS A 513 -14.13 13.16 -15.68
N PHE A 514 -13.38 12.81 -14.65
CA PHE A 514 -12.30 13.62 -14.11
C PHE A 514 -11.30 14.00 -15.20
N THR A 515 -11.02 15.29 -15.33
CA THR A 515 -10.02 15.80 -16.29
C THR A 515 -8.70 16.16 -15.64
N GLY A 516 -8.72 16.52 -14.36
CA GLY A 516 -7.53 16.83 -13.60
C GLY A 516 -7.84 17.50 -12.27
N ASN A 517 -6.86 17.44 -11.37
CA ASN A 517 -6.83 18.23 -10.15
C ASN A 517 -5.91 19.43 -10.42
N TYR A 518 -6.52 20.62 -10.51
CA TYR A 518 -5.82 21.87 -10.82
C TYR A 518 -5.39 22.55 -9.53
N LYS A 519 -4.08 22.55 -9.27
CA LYS A 519 -3.52 22.84 -7.95
C LYS A 519 -3.05 24.28 -7.80
N LEU A 520 -3.26 24.85 -6.62
CA LEU A 520 -2.74 26.15 -6.23
C LEU A 520 -1.21 26.20 -6.40
N PHE A 521 -0.55 25.17 -5.89
CA PHE A 521 0.91 25.00 -5.94
C PHE A 521 1.26 23.71 -6.68
N ASP A 522 2.29 23.79 -7.55
CA ASP A 522 2.74 22.72 -8.46
C ASP A 522 1.61 22.04 -9.26
N ASN A 523 1.33 22.53 -10.47
CA ASN A 523 0.26 22.00 -11.32
C ASN A 523 0.70 20.82 -12.23
N GLN A 524 1.88 20.22 -12.02
CA GLN A 524 2.42 19.19 -12.92
C GLN A 524 2.44 17.77 -12.31
N GLY A 525 2.63 17.62 -10.99
CA GLY A 525 2.67 16.29 -10.34
C GLY A 525 1.31 15.74 -9.86
N ASP A 526 1.32 14.58 -9.18
CA ASP A 526 0.16 14.08 -8.41
C ASP A 526 -0.25 15.03 -7.25
N PHE A 527 -1.48 14.92 -6.72
CA PHE A 527 -1.93 15.75 -5.59
C PHE A 527 -1.25 15.40 -4.26
N PHE A 528 -0.91 14.12 -4.06
CA PHE A 528 -0.20 13.65 -2.87
C PHE A 528 1.34 13.74 -3.00
N HIS A 529 1.84 14.27 -4.12
CA HIS A 529 3.23 14.68 -4.25
C HIS A 529 3.39 16.12 -3.77
N PHE A 530 3.96 16.28 -2.59
CA PHE A 530 3.96 17.56 -1.87
C PHE A 530 5.36 18.17 -1.72
N ARG A 531 6.33 17.77 -2.55
CA ARG A 531 7.66 18.41 -2.56
C ARG A 531 7.59 19.78 -3.26
N ASN A 532 8.41 20.70 -2.75
CA ASN A 532 8.50 22.09 -3.19
C ASN A 532 7.17 22.86 -3.09
N LEU A 533 6.30 22.49 -2.13
CA LEU A 533 5.14 23.32 -1.81
C LEU A 533 5.60 24.52 -0.97
N PRO A 534 5.06 25.73 -1.22
CA PRO A 534 5.27 26.85 -0.32
C PRO A 534 4.58 26.52 1.00
N GLY A 535 5.37 26.47 2.08
CA GLY A 535 4.84 26.16 3.39
C GLY A 535 4.35 27.39 4.14
N VAL A 536 3.56 27.14 5.18
CA VAL A 536 2.84 28.18 5.95
C VAL A 536 3.30 28.14 7.40
N LYS A 537 3.68 29.30 7.92
CA LYS A 537 3.86 29.47 9.35
C LYS A 537 2.81 30.45 9.86
N LEU A 538 1.96 29.99 10.79
CA LEU A 538 1.07 30.88 11.55
C LEU A 538 1.93 31.76 12.47
N GLY A 539 1.62 33.05 12.49
CA GLY A 539 2.39 34.10 13.16
C GLY A 539 2.14 34.20 14.66
#